data_AF-A0A380CTY9-F1
#
_entry.id   AF-A0A380CTY9-F1
#
_cell.length_a   1.000
_cell.length_b   1.000
_cell.length_c   1.000
_cell.angle_alpha   90.00
_cell.angle_beta   90.00
_cell.angle_gamma   90.00
#
_symmetry.space_group_name_H-M   'P 1'
#
loop_
_entity.id
_entity.type
_entity.pdbx_description
1 polymer ?
#
loop_
_entity_poly.entity_id
_entity_poly.type
_entity_poly.pdbx_seq_one_letter_code
_entity_poly.pdbx_strand_id
1 'polypeptide(L)'
;MHHPLKYSLFRPVFFVAKDKNKVYYQEEIIDGADAATYQNLYLAIGKDKDHVYSGADIIHVPDPVSFHKIDDKNFDFSDDKGNQFKYVRKENKIRLQDQSGKLY
;
A
#
# COMPACT_ATOMS: atom_id res chain seq x y z
N MET A 1 -22.06 36.80 14.43
CA MET A 1 -21.09 36.43 13.38
C MET A 1 -20.01 35.55 14.01
N HIS A 2 -20.19 34.23 13.98
CA HIS A 2 -19.15 33.30 14.45
C HIS A 2 -18.42 32.71 13.24
N HIS A 3 -17.10 32.83 13.28
CA HIS A 3 -16.18 32.36 12.26
C HIS A 3 -16.25 30.82 12.17
N PRO A 4 -16.51 30.22 10.99
CA PRO A 4 -16.35 28.78 10.83
C PRO A 4 -14.85 28.46 10.85
N LEU A 5 -14.46 27.54 11.75
CA LEU A 5 -13.11 26.97 11.78
C LEU A 5 -12.80 26.37 10.41
N LYS A 6 -11.84 26.98 9.71
CA LYS A 6 -11.20 26.40 8.52
C LYS A 6 -10.27 25.28 8.99
N TYR A 7 -10.28 24.17 8.24
CA TYR A 7 -9.37 23.03 8.27
C TYR A 7 -9.66 21.93 9.31
N SER A 8 -10.36 20.88 8.86
CA SER A 8 -9.93 19.52 9.15
C SER A 8 -9.69 18.82 7.82
N LEU A 9 -8.46 18.94 7.32
CA LEU A 9 -7.94 18.04 6.30
C LEU A 9 -7.94 16.65 6.95
N PHE A 10 -9.01 15.89 6.74
CA PHE A 10 -9.05 14.48 7.09
C PHE A 10 -7.98 13.78 6.24
N ARG A 11 -6.74 13.77 6.72
CA ARG A 11 -5.69 12.93 6.14
C ARG A 11 -6.23 11.52 6.30
N PRO A 12 -6.52 10.78 5.22
CA PRO A 12 -6.99 9.41 5.38
C PRO A 12 -5.89 8.68 6.13
N VAL A 13 -6.21 8.28 7.36
CA VAL A 13 -5.32 7.47 8.15
C VAL A 13 -5.54 6.06 7.65
N PHE A 14 -4.50 5.50 7.05
CA PHE A 14 -4.51 4.15 6.55
C PHE A 14 -4.23 3.22 7.73
N PHE A 15 -5.27 2.54 8.20
CA PHE A 15 -5.15 1.60 9.31
C PHE A 15 -5.20 0.18 8.78
N VAL A 16 -4.26 -0.64 9.24
CA VAL A 16 -4.28 -2.09 9.06
C VAL A 16 -4.43 -2.73 10.43
N ALA A 17 -5.34 -3.69 10.52
CA ALA A 17 -5.47 -4.59 11.66
C ALA A 17 -5.33 -6.03 11.18
N LYS A 18 -4.93 -6.95 12.06
CA LYS A 18 -4.94 -8.37 11.76
C LYS A 18 -5.23 -9.22 12.99
N ASP A 19 -5.90 -10.34 12.75
CA ASP A 19 -5.99 -11.45 13.70
C ASP A 19 -5.16 -12.64 13.18
N LYS A 20 -5.30 -13.82 13.80
CA LYS A 20 -4.54 -15.02 13.40
C LYS A 20 -4.88 -15.56 12.00
N ASN A 21 -6.05 -15.20 11.47
CA ASN A 21 -6.61 -15.77 10.25
C ASN A 21 -6.85 -14.71 9.16
N LYS A 22 -7.05 -13.44 9.54
CA LYS A 22 -7.48 -12.38 8.63
C LYS A 22 -6.67 -11.10 8.78
N VAL A 23 -6.52 -10.42 7.66
CA VAL A 23 -6.01 -9.05 7.59
C VAL A 23 -7.15 -8.13 7.20
N TYR A 24 -7.20 -6.97 7.84
CA TYR A 24 -8.19 -5.95 7.61
C TYR A 24 -7.49 -4.65 7.20
N TYR A 25 -8.00 -4.02 6.16
CA TYR A 25 -7.64 -2.67 5.77
C TYR A 25 -8.85 -1.77 5.99
N GLN A 26 -8.74 -0.82 6.92
CA GLN A 26 -9.88 -0.06 7.42
C GLN A 26 -10.99 -1.01 7.94
N GLU A 27 -12.17 -0.98 7.34
CA GLU A 27 -13.32 -1.81 7.72
C GLU A 27 -13.48 -3.05 6.81
N GLU A 28 -12.57 -3.24 5.85
CA GLU A 28 -12.64 -4.29 4.84
C GLU A 28 -11.64 -5.43 5.13
N ILE A 29 -12.05 -6.66 4.87
CA ILE A 29 -11.14 -7.82 4.87
C ILE A 29 -10.33 -7.80 3.58
N ILE A 30 -9.02 -8.03 3.68
CA ILE A 30 -8.18 -8.26 2.50
C ILE A 30 -8.30 -9.73 2.12
N ASP A 31 -9.17 -10.02 1.16
CA ASP A 31 -9.43 -11.40 0.74
C ASP A 31 -8.18 -12.07 0.15
N GLY A 32 -7.91 -13.29 0.60
CA GLY A 32 -6.75 -14.08 0.18
C GLY A 32 -5.43 -13.70 0.88
N ALA A 33 -5.41 -12.68 1.74
CA ALA A 33 -4.21 -12.31 2.48
C ALA A 33 -3.79 -13.35 3.52
N ASP A 34 -2.52 -13.76 3.47
CA ASP A 34 -1.93 -14.61 4.49
C ASP A 34 -1.60 -13.77 5.73
N ALA A 35 -2.47 -13.83 6.74
CA ALA A 35 -2.34 -13.03 7.97
C ALA A 35 -1.05 -13.32 8.76
N ALA A 36 -0.53 -14.55 8.68
CA ALA A 36 0.68 -14.95 9.40
C ALA A 36 1.91 -14.23 8.83
N THR A 37 1.97 -14.06 7.51
CA THR A 37 3.09 -13.44 6.81
C THR A 37 2.86 -12.00 6.39
N TYR A 38 1.64 -11.48 6.53
CA TYR A 38 1.30 -10.11 6.14
C TYR A 38 2.11 -9.06 6.93
N GLN A 39 2.66 -8.11 6.17
CA GLN A 39 3.40 -6.95 6.62
C GLN A 39 2.82 -5.69 5.98
N ASN A 40 2.49 -4.69 6.80
CA ASN A 40 2.24 -3.34 6.29
C ASN A 40 3.58 -2.67 6.04
N LEU A 41 3.82 -2.23 4.80
CA LEU A 41 5.09 -1.65 4.39
C LEU A 41 5.07 -0.13 4.52
N TYR A 42 4.08 0.52 3.92
CA TYR A 42 3.94 1.97 3.97
C TYR A 42 2.57 2.43 3.46
N LEU A 43 1.90 3.32 4.20
CA LEU A 43 0.54 3.79 3.88
C LEU A 43 -0.41 2.60 3.66
N ALA A 44 -1.07 2.55 2.50
CA ALA A 44 -1.95 1.48 2.09
C ALA A 44 -1.22 0.29 1.46
N ILE A 45 0.10 0.36 1.31
CA ILE A 45 0.88 -0.71 0.69
C ILE A 45 1.28 -1.74 1.75
N GLY A 46 0.87 -2.98 1.53
CA GLY A 46 1.28 -4.14 2.30
C GLY A 46 1.67 -5.29 1.40
N LYS A 47 2.24 -6.34 1.99
CA LYS A 47 2.55 -7.59 1.30
C LYS A 47 2.36 -8.76 2.23
N ASP A 48 2.15 -9.94 1.66
CA ASP A 48 2.40 -11.20 2.34
C ASP A 48 3.51 -11.97 1.60
N LYS A 49 3.59 -13.29 1.83
CA LYS A 49 4.59 -14.14 1.17
C LYS A 49 4.40 -14.29 -0.34
N ASP A 50 3.18 -14.12 -0.87
CA ASP A 50 2.84 -14.38 -2.27
C ASP A 50 2.37 -13.13 -3.04
N HIS A 51 1.81 -12.14 -2.35
CA HIS A 51 1.14 -11.00 -2.97
C HIS A 51 1.55 -9.65 -2.36
N VAL A 52 1.36 -8.59 -3.15
CA VAL A 52 1.43 -7.19 -2.71
C VAL A 52 0.03 -6.59 -2.82
N TYR A 53 -0.31 -5.69 -1.90
CA TYR A 53 -1.64 -5.11 -1.76
C TYR A 53 -1.56 -3.58 -1.76
N SER A 54 -2.58 -2.95 -2.32
CA SER A 54 -2.89 -1.53 -2.10
C SER A 54 -4.29 -1.41 -1.50
N GLY A 55 -4.35 -1.12 -0.21
CA GLY A 55 -5.58 -1.25 0.56
C GLY A 55 -6.02 -2.70 0.63
N ALA A 56 -7.25 -3.00 0.20
CA ALA A 56 -7.78 -4.35 0.10
C ALA A 56 -7.54 -5.01 -1.29
N ASP A 57 -7.01 -4.27 -2.26
CA ASP A 57 -6.82 -4.75 -3.63
C ASP A 57 -5.44 -5.42 -3.80
N ILE A 58 -5.38 -6.58 -4.46
CA ILE A 58 -4.11 -7.21 -4.90
C ILE A 58 -3.53 -6.43 -6.08
N ILE A 59 -2.22 -6.17 -6.04
CA ILE A 59 -1.46 -5.56 -7.14
C ILE A 59 -0.40 -6.53 -7.68
N HIS A 60 -0.45 -6.79 -8.98
CA HIS A 60 0.42 -7.75 -9.66
C HIS A 60 1.76 -7.12 -10.07
N VAL A 61 2.67 -7.02 -9.11
CA VAL A 61 4.08 -6.62 -9.36
C VAL A 61 4.89 -7.80 -9.94
N PRO A 62 6.04 -7.54 -10.60
CA PRO A 62 6.85 -8.60 -11.25
C PRO A 62 7.50 -9.61 -10.29
N ASP A 63 7.78 -9.19 -9.06
CA ASP A 63 8.32 -10.05 -8.01
C ASP A 63 7.76 -9.67 -6.62
N PRO A 64 6.59 -10.21 -6.24
CA PRO A 64 5.95 -9.89 -4.96
C PRO A 64 6.71 -10.45 -3.75
N VAL A 65 7.50 -11.51 -3.96
CA VAL A 65 8.23 -12.20 -2.88
C VAL A 65 9.31 -11.29 -2.32
N SER A 66 10.14 -10.71 -3.20
CA SER A 66 11.24 -9.81 -2.82
C SER A 66 10.82 -8.34 -2.69
N PHE A 67 9.57 -7.98 -2.99
CA PHE A 67 9.09 -6.60 -2.89
C PHE A 67 9.27 -6.02 -1.48
N HIS A 68 9.93 -4.86 -1.36
CA HIS A 68 10.21 -4.23 -0.08
C HIS A 68 10.26 -2.70 -0.18
N LYS A 69 10.05 -2.01 0.96
CA LYS A 69 10.25 -0.57 1.08
C LYS A 69 11.75 -0.25 1.07
N ILE A 70 12.13 0.79 0.34
CA ILE A 70 13.48 1.33 0.33
C ILE A 70 13.52 2.76 0.88
N ASP A 71 14.69 3.19 1.33
CA ASP A 71 14.99 4.57 1.69
C ASP A 71 15.72 5.24 0.52
N ASP A 72 14.95 5.71 -0.47
CA ASP A 72 15.45 6.40 -1.65
C ASP A 72 14.64 7.70 -1.89
N LYS A 73 15.25 8.67 -2.58
CA LYS A 73 14.63 9.98 -2.85
C LYS A 73 13.62 9.96 -4.00
N ASN A 74 13.78 9.03 -4.94
CA ASN A 74 13.02 8.96 -6.18
C ASN A 74 11.97 7.86 -6.16
N PHE A 75 12.30 6.74 -5.49
CA PHE A 75 11.45 5.55 -5.42
C PHE A 75 11.14 5.17 -3.99
N ASP A 76 9.99 4.54 -3.82
CA ASP A 76 9.50 4.12 -2.52
C ASP A 76 9.75 2.63 -2.27
N PHE A 77 9.69 1.81 -3.31
CA PHE A 77 9.82 0.36 -3.20
C PHE A 77 10.70 -0.20 -4.32
N SER A 78 11.25 -1.39 -4.10
CA SER A 78 11.95 -2.16 -5.11
C SER A 78 11.73 -3.66 -4.94
N ASP A 79 12.19 -4.42 -5.93
CA ASP A 79 12.33 -5.87 -5.87
C ASP A 79 13.74 -6.31 -6.32
N ASP A 80 14.07 -7.58 -6.11
CA ASP A 80 15.39 -8.14 -6.43
C ASP A 80 15.63 -8.29 -7.94
N LYS A 81 14.59 -8.11 -8.77
CA LYS A 81 14.71 -8.06 -10.24
C LYS A 81 15.09 -6.68 -10.75
N GLY A 82 15.29 -5.72 -9.85
CA GLY A 82 15.69 -4.35 -10.18
C GLY A 82 14.53 -3.45 -10.58
N ASN A 83 13.27 -3.88 -10.42
CA ASN A 83 12.14 -2.97 -10.62
C ASN A 83 12.05 -2.01 -9.43
N GLN A 84 11.74 -0.76 -9.72
CA GLN A 84 11.56 0.29 -8.72
C GLN A 84 10.22 0.97 -8.91
N PHE A 85 9.56 1.28 -7.79
CA PHE A 85 8.20 1.79 -7.77
C PHE A 85 8.12 3.02 -6.88
N LYS A 86 7.35 4.00 -7.35
CA LYS A 86 6.93 5.15 -6.55
C LYS A 86 5.45 5.01 -6.23
N TYR A 87 5.04 5.32 -5.01
CA TYR A 87 3.60 5.42 -4.75
C TYR A 87 3.05 6.74 -5.30
N VAL A 88 1.86 6.68 -5.88
CA VAL A 88 1.14 7.85 -6.36
C VAL A 88 -0.30 7.80 -5.85
N ARG A 89 -0.87 8.97 -5.58
CA ARG A 89 -2.31 9.10 -5.32
C ARG A 89 -3.02 9.33 -6.65
N LYS A 90 -3.87 8.39 -7.05
CA LYS A 90 -4.77 8.52 -8.21
C LYS A 90 -6.14 7.94 -7.86
N GLU A 91 -7.20 8.59 -8.35
CA GLU A 91 -8.58 8.09 -8.17
C GLU A 91 -8.93 7.85 -6.69
N ASN A 92 -8.41 8.70 -5.79
CA ASN A 92 -8.53 8.57 -4.33
C ASN A 92 -7.93 7.27 -3.72
N LYS A 93 -7.13 6.52 -4.49
CA LYS A 93 -6.39 5.34 -4.03
C LYS A 93 -4.88 5.56 -4.10
N ILE A 94 -4.14 4.74 -3.37
CA ILE A 94 -2.69 4.61 -3.54
C ILE A 94 -2.46 3.61 -4.68
N ARG A 95 -1.58 3.94 -5.62
CA ARG A 95 -1.14 3.06 -6.71
C ARG A 95 0.38 3.03 -6.76
N LEU A 96 0.95 1.99 -7.36
CA LEU A 96 2.38 1.95 -7.64
C LEU A 96 2.62 2.35 -9.08
N GLN A 97 3.61 3.19 -9.31
CA GLN A 97 4.08 3.55 -10.64
C GLN A 97 5.52 3.06 -10.81
N ASP A 98 5.80 2.30 -11.86
CA ASP A 98 7.17 1.89 -12.17
C ASP A 98 7.95 2.97 -12.97
N GLN A 99 9.23 2.71 -13.21
CA GLN A 99 10.14 3.59 -13.95
C GLN A 99 9.67 3.91 -15.39
N SER A 100 8.83 3.06 -16.00
CA SER A 100 8.25 3.30 -17.33
C SER A 100 7.01 4.19 -17.29
N GLY A 101 6.48 4.47 -16.08
CA GLY A 101 5.24 5.20 -15.87
C GLY A 101 4.00 4.32 -15.83
N LYS A 102 4.14 3.00 -16.02
CA LYS A 102 3.04 2.03 -15.89
C LYS A 102 2.54 2.01 -14.45
N LEU A 103 1.21 1.94 -14.31
CA LEU A 103 0.54 1.86 -13.03
C LEU A 103 0.14 0.43 -12.70
N TYR A 104 0.27 0.12 -11.42
CA TYR A 104 -0.25 -1.06 -10.76
C TYR A 104 -1.34 -0.56 -9.80
#